data_AF-A0A969L8U4-F1
#
_entry.id   AF-A0A969L8U4-F1
#
_cell.length_a   1.000
_cell.length_b   1.000
_cell.length_c   1.000
_cell.angle_alpha   90.00
_cell.angle_beta   90.00
_cell.angle_gamma   90.00
#
_symmetry.space_group_name_H-M   'P 1'
#
loop_
_entity.id
_entity.type
_entity.pdbx_description
1 polymer ?
#
loop_
_entity_poly.entity_id
_entity_poly.type
_entity_poly.pdbx_seq_one_letter_code
_entity_poly.pdbx_strand_id
1 'polypeptide(L)'
;MKLLLNNVPYSAGTTVQAWQDVVFASVPPPGGTLALALEGPLHSQKLEPFLRPGDPAWYWRWNPRNDVGRVALVLHATMPDSSTFQSRYQIDIVPRKLDQEHYALLLRDIEQVSREWCMA
;
A
#
# COMPACT_ATOMS: atom_id res chain seq x y z
N MET A 1 -11.30 15.34 -6.04
CA MET A 1 -10.92 14.09 -6.74
C MET A 1 -11.11 12.92 -5.79
N LYS A 2 -11.42 11.73 -6.32
CA LYS A 2 -11.74 10.56 -5.49
C LYS A 2 -10.64 9.51 -5.65
N LEU A 3 -9.98 9.19 -4.54
CA LEU A 3 -9.04 8.07 -4.49
C LEU A 3 -9.81 6.75 -4.42
N LEU A 4 -9.34 5.74 -5.14
CA LEU A 4 -9.79 4.36 -5.08
C LEU A 4 -8.66 3.49 -4.53
N LEU A 5 -9.02 2.45 -3.76
CA LEU A 5 -8.14 1.37 -3.34
C LEU A 5 -8.70 0.06 -3.90
N ASN A 6 -7.92 -0.67 -4.69
CA ASN A 6 -8.33 -1.93 -5.33
C ASN A 6 -9.68 -1.80 -6.06
N ASN A 7 -9.87 -0.70 -6.81
CA ASN A 7 -11.09 -0.31 -7.52
C ASN A 7 -12.31 0.03 -6.64
N VAL A 8 -12.16 0.10 -5.32
CA VAL A 8 -13.21 0.50 -4.38
C VAL A 8 -12.96 1.94 -3.93
N PRO A 9 -14.01 2.79 -3.78
CA PRO A 9 -13.91 4.09 -3.14
C PRO A 9 -13.11 4.07 -1.84
N TYR A 10 -12.10 4.92 -1.76
CA TYR A 10 -11.36 5.11 -0.51
C TYR A 10 -12.29 5.67 0.56
N SER A 11 -12.24 5.11 1.77
CA SER A 11 -13.05 5.54 2.91
C SER A 11 -12.21 5.66 4.18
N ALA A 12 -12.67 6.46 5.15
CA ALA A 12 -12.01 6.53 6.45
C ALA A 12 -12.03 5.17 7.15
N GLY A 13 -10.91 4.78 7.77
CA GLY A 13 -10.74 3.47 8.40
C GLY A 13 -10.39 2.33 7.42
N THR A 14 -10.09 2.66 6.15
CA THR A 14 -9.59 1.67 5.19
C THR A 14 -8.34 0.98 5.72
N THR A 15 -8.39 -0.34 5.74
CA THR A 15 -7.34 -1.20 6.29
C THR A 15 -6.68 -2.04 5.20
N VAL A 16 -5.36 -2.20 5.24
CA VAL A 16 -4.60 -3.08 4.35
C VAL A 16 -3.69 -4.00 5.15
N GLN A 17 -3.37 -5.17 4.62
CA GLN A 17 -2.44 -6.08 5.28
C GLN A 17 -1.01 -5.78 4.86
N ALA A 18 -0.10 -5.85 5.84
CA ALA A 18 1.32 -5.98 5.60
C ALA A 18 1.60 -7.08 4.55
N TRP A 19 2.60 -6.87 3.70
CA TRP A 19 2.98 -7.79 2.62
C TRP A 19 1.94 -8.03 1.50
N GLN A 20 0.79 -7.38 1.53
CA GLN A 20 -0.21 -7.49 0.46
C GLN A 20 -0.09 -6.33 -0.52
N ASP A 21 0.06 -6.65 -1.81
CA ASP A 21 0.02 -5.65 -2.88
C ASP A 21 -1.35 -4.98 -2.91
N VAL A 22 -1.33 -3.65 -3.00
CA VAL A 22 -2.52 -2.83 -3.21
C VAL A 22 -2.34 -1.89 -4.39
N VAL A 23 -3.44 -1.55 -5.02
CA VAL A 23 -3.49 -0.64 -6.16
C VAL A 23 -4.33 0.57 -5.80
N PHE A 24 -3.73 1.75 -5.84
CA PHE A 24 -4.45 3.00 -5.79
C PHE A 24 -4.82 3.45 -7.19
N ALA A 25 -5.96 4.11 -7.34
CA ALA A 25 -6.34 4.75 -8.58
C ALA A 25 -7.02 6.10 -8.35
N SER A 26 -6.79 7.06 -9.24
CA SER A 26 -7.53 8.33 -9.26
C SER A 26 -7.53 8.90 -10.66
N VAL A 27 -8.62 9.56 -11.04
CA VAL A 27 -8.70 10.30 -12.30
C VAL A 27 -8.11 11.70 -12.08
N PRO A 28 -7.17 12.15 -12.94
CA PRO A 28 -6.64 13.51 -12.89
C PRO A 28 -7.73 14.53 -13.24
N PRO A 29 -7.62 15.77 -12.75
CA PRO A 29 -8.39 16.86 -13.33
C PRO A 29 -8.03 17.06 -14.82
N PRO A 30 -8.91 17.65 -15.65
CA PRO A 30 -8.65 17.82 -17.07
C PRO A 30 -7.32 18.54 -17.35
N GLY A 31 -6.44 17.90 -18.11
CA GLY A 31 -5.11 18.41 -18.45
C GLY A 31 -4.10 18.42 -17.29
N GLY A 32 -4.50 18.02 -16.09
CA GLY A 32 -3.63 17.96 -14.92
C GLY A 32 -2.86 16.65 -14.79
N THR A 33 -1.94 16.63 -13.83
CA THR A 33 -1.14 15.46 -13.47
C THR A 33 -1.35 15.09 -11.99
N LEU A 34 -1.09 13.83 -11.65
CA LEU A 34 -1.23 13.32 -10.28
C LEU A 34 0.08 12.76 -9.73
N ALA A 35 0.32 13.00 -8.45
CA ALA A 35 1.35 12.33 -7.68
C ALA A 35 0.74 11.80 -6.38
N LEU A 36 1.11 10.56 -6.00
CA LEU A 36 0.71 9.95 -4.74
C LEU A 36 1.95 9.72 -3.89
N ALA A 37 1.91 10.16 -2.63
CA ALA A 37 2.96 9.94 -1.67
C ALA A 37 2.40 9.28 -0.41
N LEU A 38 3.23 8.47 0.22
CA LEU A 38 3.07 7.92 1.56
C LEU A 38 3.88 8.80 2.51
N GLU A 39 3.25 9.28 3.58
CA GLU A 39 3.91 10.00 4.67
C GLU A 39 3.70 9.19 5.95
N GLY A 40 4.75 8.49 6.37
CA GLY A 40 4.81 7.79 7.65
C GLY A 40 5.72 8.51 8.65
N PRO A 41 5.72 8.09 9.93
CA PRO A 41 6.55 8.69 10.97
C PRO A 41 8.05 8.47 10.76
N LEU A 42 8.46 7.43 10.03
CA LEU A 42 9.86 7.06 9.82
C LEU A 42 10.38 7.36 8.41
N HIS A 43 9.50 7.40 7.42
CA HIS A 43 9.87 7.67 6.03
C HIS A 43 8.70 8.29 5.26
N SER A 44 9.04 9.02 4.20
CA SER A 44 8.08 9.45 3.18
C SER A 44 8.50 8.89 1.84
N GLN A 45 7.56 8.32 1.10
CA GLN A 45 7.80 7.65 -0.17
C GLN A 45 6.83 8.17 -1.24
N LYS A 46 7.38 8.72 -2.33
CA LYS A 46 6.58 8.99 -3.53
C LYS A 46 6.40 7.70 -4.32
N LEU A 47 5.17 7.39 -4.70
CA LEU A 47 4.84 6.22 -5.51
C LEU A 47 4.94 6.57 -7.00
N GLU A 48 5.49 5.64 -7.77
CA GLU A 48 5.61 5.80 -9.22
C GLU A 48 4.25 5.52 -9.88
N PRO A 49 3.71 6.47 -10.68
CA PRO A 49 2.47 6.25 -11.41
C PRO A 49 2.70 5.31 -12.60
N PHE A 50 1.65 4.57 -12.96
CA PHE A 50 1.56 3.90 -14.25
C PHE A 50 0.17 4.11 -14.86
N LEU A 51 0.12 4.11 -16.18
CA LEU A 51 -1.08 4.36 -16.98
C LEU A 51 -1.51 3.09 -17.70
N ARG A 52 -2.80 2.94 -17.96
CA ARG A 52 -3.35 1.85 -18.75
C ARG A 52 -3.93 2.42 -20.05
N PRO A 53 -3.64 1.84 -21.22
CA PRO A 53 -4.23 2.31 -22.48
C PRO A 53 -5.76 2.30 -22.42
N GLY A 54 -6.38 3.43 -22.80
CA GLY A 54 -7.84 3.59 -22.80
C GLY A 54 -8.46 3.88 -21.43
N ASP A 55 -7.66 3.94 -20.35
CA ASP A 55 -8.14 4.30 -19.02
C ASP A 55 -7.68 5.71 -18.63
N PRO A 56 -8.58 6.64 -18.29
CA PRO A 56 -8.20 7.97 -17.86
C PRO A 56 -7.59 8.00 -16.44
N ALA A 57 -7.71 6.91 -15.67
CA ALA A 57 -7.18 6.85 -14.32
C ALA A 57 -5.66 6.65 -14.28
N TRP A 58 -5.04 7.31 -13.30
CA TRP A 58 -3.66 7.07 -12.91
C TRP A 58 -3.65 6.02 -11.81
N TYR A 59 -2.69 5.10 -11.89
CA TYR A 59 -2.57 4.00 -10.95
C TYR A 59 -1.24 4.04 -10.22
N TRP A 60 -1.25 3.58 -8.98
CA TRP A 60 -0.05 3.36 -8.19
C TRP A 60 -0.11 2.00 -7.54
N ARG A 61 1.01 1.29 -7.54
CA ARG A 61 1.16 0.02 -6.82
C ARG A 61 1.99 0.26 -5.57
N TRP A 62 1.55 -0.36 -4.48
CA TRP A 62 2.29 -0.31 -3.24
C TRP A 62 2.15 -1.63 -2.50
N ASN A 63 3.23 -2.04 -1.85
CA ASN A 63 3.24 -3.16 -0.92
C ASN A 63 3.72 -2.62 0.42
N PRO A 64 2.88 -2.65 1.48
CA PRO A 64 3.26 -2.13 2.78
C PRO A 64 4.41 -2.90 3.43
N ARG A 65 4.74 -4.11 2.96
CA ARG A 65 5.82 -4.96 3.50
C ARG A 65 5.81 -5.00 5.03
N ASN A 66 6.81 -4.39 5.67
CA ASN A 66 6.97 -4.33 7.13
C ASN A 66 6.42 -3.05 7.77
N ASP A 67 5.83 -2.14 6.99
CA ASP A 67 5.13 -0.99 7.55
C ASP A 67 3.90 -1.50 8.31
N VAL A 68 3.70 -1.00 9.53
CA VAL A 68 2.57 -1.35 10.39
C VAL A 68 2.08 -0.10 11.09
N GLY A 69 0.78 -0.02 11.33
CA GLY A 69 0.14 1.14 11.93
C GLY A 69 -0.36 2.13 10.88
N ARG A 70 -0.48 3.40 11.26
CA ARG A 70 -1.15 4.41 10.45
C ARG A 70 -0.18 5.16 9.56
N VAL A 71 -0.47 5.19 8.26
CA VAL A 71 0.27 5.95 7.25
C VAL A 71 -0.66 6.96 6.59
N ALA A 72 -0.16 8.18 6.36
CA ALA A 72 -0.90 9.16 5.60
C ALA A 72 -0.64 8.97 4.11
N LEU A 73 -1.70 9.01 3.31
CA LEU A 73 -1.64 9.05 1.85
C LEU A 73 -1.90 10.48 1.42
N VAL A 74 -1.00 11.04 0.62
CA VAL A 74 -1.11 12.41 0.12
C VAL A 74 -1.19 12.38 -1.39
N LEU A 75 -2.35 12.75 -1.92
CA LEU A 75 -2.60 12.88 -3.34
C LEU A 75 -2.44 14.36 -3.73
N HIS A 76 -1.46 14.64 -4.58
CA HIS A 76 -1.25 15.95 -5.18
C HIS A 76 -1.77 15.96 -6.61
N ALA A 77 -2.51 17.01 -6.95
CA ALA A 77 -2.90 17.35 -8.30
C ALA A 77 -2.18 18.61 -8.72
N THR A 78 -1.58 18.62 -9.91
CA THR A 78 -1.03 19.82 -10.53
C THR A 78 -1.81 20.12 -11.79
N MET A 79 -2.40 21.30 -11.84
CA MET A 79 -3.20 21.78 -12.97
C MET A 79 -2.29 22.34 -14.09
N PRO A 80 -2.82 22.52 -15.32
CA PRO A 80 -2.08 23.16 -16.41
C PRO A 80 -1.58 24.58 -16.10
N ASP A 81 -2.29 25.31 -15.24
CA ASP A 81 -1.92 26.66 -14.78
C ASP A 81 -0.90 26.66 -13.63
N SER A 82 -0.32 25.49 -13.32
CA SER A 82 0.59 25.25 -12.19
C SER A 82 -0.03 25.41 -10.80
N SER A 83 -1.35 25.61 -10.69
CA SER A 83 -2.02 25.52 -9.39
C SER A 83 -1.98 24.08 -8.87
N THR A 84 -1.85 23.93 -7.56
CA THR A 84 -1.77 22.61 -6.92
C THR A 84 -2.90 22.42 -5.92
N PHE A 85 -3.43 21.19 -5.89
CA PHE A 85 -4.43 20.76 -4.94
C PHE A 85 -3.93 19.53 -4.21
N GLN A 86 -4.17 19.47 -2.90
CA GLN A 86 -3.76 18.35 -2.08
C GLN A 86 -4.98 17.73 -1.40
N SER A 87 -5.02 16.40 -1.41
CA SER A 87 -5.99 15.62 -0.63
C SER A 87 -5.24 14.64 0.25
N ARG A 88 -5.57 14.63 1.54
CA ARG A 88 -4.93 13.77 2.54
C ARG A 88 -5.90 12.68 2.99
N TYR A 89 -5.41 11.45 3.02
CA TYR A 89 -6.12 10.27 3.49
C TYR A 89 -5.28 9.56 4.55
N GLN A 90 -5.91 8.67 5.33
CA GLN A 90 -5.23 7.83 6.31
C GLN A 90 -5.53 6.37 6.03
N ILE A 91 -4.49 5.55 5.97
CA ILE A 91 -4.58 4.10 5.81
C ILE A 91 -4.01 3.41 7.05
N ASP A 92 -4.74 2.43 7.55
CA ASP A 92 -4.27 1.60 8.66
C ASP A 92 -3.70 0.30 8.09
N ILE A 93 -2.43 0.03 8.39
CA ILE A 93 -1.74 -1.18 7.96
C ILE A 93 -1.74 -2.16 9.13
N VAL A 94 -2.44 -3.27 8.96
CA VAL A 94 -2.49 -4.32 9.97
C VAL A 94 -1.41 -5.35 9.69
N PRO A 95 -0.77 -5.92 10.74
CA PRO A 95 0.11 -7.05 10.55
C PRO A 95 -0.67 -8.16 9.86
N ARG A 96 -0.06 -8.75 8.84
CA ARG A 96 -0.52 -10.04 8.36
C ARG A 96 -0.15 -11.02 9.46
N LYS A 97 -1.15 -11.56 10.18
CA LYS A 97 -0.91 -12.73 11.02
C LYS A 97 -0.20 -13.73 10.12
N LEU A 98 0.98 -14.20 10.54
CA LEU A 98 1.59 -15.34 9.89
C LEU A 98 0.48 -16.38 9.81
N ASP A 99 0.18 -16.82 8.60
CA ASP A 99 -0.86 -17.79 8.39
C ASP A 99 -0.60 -18.94 9.36
N GLN A 100 -1.56 -19.20 10.24
CA GLN A 100 -1.37 -20.08 11.39
C GLN A 100 -0.91 -21.47 10.94
N GLU A 101 -1.29 -21.87 9.74
CA GLU A 101 -0.84 -23.09 9.07
C GLU A 101 0.66 -23.03 8.72
N HIS A 102 1.12 -21.94 8.11
CA HIS A 102 2.53 -21.72 7.77
C HIS A 102 3.41 -21.60 9.02
N TYR A 103 2.89 -21.00 10.11
CA TYR A 103 3.62 -20.94 11.38
C TYR A 103 3.74 -22.33 12.02
N ALA A 104 2.68 -23.13 11.99
CA ALA A 104 2.70 -24.50 12.50
C ALA A 104 3.66 -25.39 11.70
N LEU A 105 3.73 -25.22 10.37
CA LEU A 105 4.69 -25.92 9.52
C LEU A 105 6.13 -25.52 9.87
N LEU A 106 6.40 -24.22 10.01
CA LEU A 106 7.73 -23.73 10.40
C LEU A 106 8.16 -24.28 11.77
N LEU A 107 7.27 -24.31 12.75
CA LEU A 107 7.56 -24.87 14.07
C LEU A 107 7.87 -26.36 13.98
N ARG A 108 7.11 -27.13 13.19
CA ARG A 108 7.38 -28.56 12.97
C ARG A 108 8.76 -28.79 12.34
N ASP A 109 9.11 -28.02 11.32
CA ASP A 109 10.41 -28.13 10.65
C ASP A 109 11.55 -27.81 11.61
N ILE A 110 11.44 -26.75 12.41
CA ILE A 110 12.45 -26.40 13.43
C ILE A 110 12.58 -27.51 14.48
N GLU A 111 11.47 -28.07 14.96
CA GLU A 111 11.49 -29.16 15.93
C GLU A 111 12.11 -30.45 15.36
N GLN A 112 11.91 -30.72 14.07
CA GLN A 112 12.48 -31.90 13.42
C GLN A 112 14.00 -31.76 13.28
N VAL A 113 14.48 -30.63 12.76
CA VAL A 113 15.92 -30.35 12.65
C VAL A 113 16.59 -30.36 14.02
N SER A 114 15.95 -29.77 15.04
CA SER A 114 16.50 -29.76 16.41
C SER A 114 16.66 -31.18 16.97
N ARG A 115 15.71 -32.08 16.66
CA ARG A 115 15.78 -33.49 17.09
C ARG A 115 16.89 -34.26 16.37
N GLU A 116 17.06 -34.02 15.08
CA GLU A 116 18.15 -34.62 14.29
C GLU A 116 19.53 -34.19 14.81
N TRP A 117 19.65 -32.94 15.27
CA TRP A 117 20.91 -32.38 15.78
C TRP A 117 21.21 -32.74 17.23
N CYS A 118 20.20 -33.08 18.04
CA CYS A 118 20.42 -33.60 19.40
C CYS A 118 20.76 -35.10 19.45
N MET A 119 20.58 -35.81 18.34
CA MET A 119 20.84 -37.27 18.23
C MET A 119 22.13 -37.59 17.44
N ALA A 120 22.89 -36.56 17.04
CA ALA A 120 24.20 -36.66 16.41
C ALA A 120 25.30 -36.21 17.40
#